data_AF-M6BXG6-F1
#
_entry.id   AF-M6BXG6-F1
#
_cell.length_a   1.000
_cell.length_b   1.000
_cell.length_c   1.000
_cell.angle_alpha   90.00
_cell.angle_beta   90.00
_cell.angle_gamma   90.00
#
_symmetry.space_group_name_H-M   'P 1'
#
loop_
_entity.id
_entity.type
_entity.pdbx_description
1 polymer ?
#
loop_
_entity_poly.entity_id
_entity_poly.type
_entity_poly.pdbx_seq_one_letter_code
_entity_poly.pdbx_strand_id
1 'polypeptide(L)'
;MLEKCARGGVIPEVVLTYYQRSKNGSSTYKALEVQMVNAMVTSVSVGGGGDRPIETITFNFDSIRYSVTALSSSGKLETKTFLSKISKN
;
A
#
# COMPACT_ATOMS: atom_id res chain seq x y z
N MET A 1 15.79 0.08 1.96
CA MET A 1 15.02 1.30 1.65
C MET A 1 15.89 2.55 1.66
N LEU A 2 16.73 2.76 2.69
CA LEU A 2 17.71 3.85 2.73
C LEU A 2 18.60 3.95 1.48
N GLU A 3 19.16 2.82 1.00
CA GLU A 3 19.98 2.83 -0.22
C GLU A 3 19.18 3.27 -1.47
N LYS A 4 17.94 2.77 -1.64
CA LYS A 4 17.06 3.15 -2.75
C LYS A 4 16.72 4.65 -2.69
N CYS A 5 16.51 5.19 -1.49
CA CYS A 5 16.33 6.62 -1.27
C CYS A 5 17.59 7.41 -1.66
N ALA A 6 18.76 6.99 -1.19
CA ALA A 6 20.03 7.67 -1.45
C ALA A 6 20.45 7.65 -2.94
N ARG A 7 20.11 6.57 -3.65
CA ARG A 7 20.46 6.39 -5.07
C ARG A 7 19.37 6.84 -6.05
N GLY A 8 18.20 7.27 -5.58
CA GLY A 8 17.05 7.52 -6.46
C GLY A 8 16.59 6.27 -7.23
N GLY A 9 16.72 5.09 -6.61
CA GLY A 9 16.48 3.82 -7.28
C GLY A 9 15.00 3.53 -7.47
N VAL A 10 14.59 3.22 -8.70
CA VAL A 10 13.23 2.79 -9.01
C VAL A 10 12.96 1.39 -8.44
N ILE A 11 11.75 1.22 -7.91
CA ILE A 11 11.13 -0.04 -7.51
C ILE A 11 9.98 -0.27 -8.50
N PRO A 12 10.03 -1.30 -9.35
CA PRO A 12 9.03 -1.50 -10.41
C PRO A 12 7.59 -1.56 -9.87
N GLU A 13 7.41 -2.17 -8.69
CA GLU A 13 6.11 -2.34 -8.07
C GLU A 13 6.23 -2.36 -6.55
N VAL A 14 5.32 -1.65 -5.88
CA VAL A 14 5.09 -1.75 -4.43
C VAL A 14 3.62 -2.11 -4.20
N VAL A 15 3.36 -3.21 -3.50
CA VAL A 15 2.00 -3.66 -3.15
C VAL A 15 1.82 -3.60 -1.63
N LEU A 16 0.87 -2.77 -1.20
CA LEU A 16 0.44 -2.65 0.19
C LEU A 16 -0.90 -3.35 0.36
N THR A 17 -0.95 -4.41 1.19
CA THR A 17 -2.16 -5.19 1.42
C THR A 17 -2.64 -5.05 2.86
N TYR A 18 -3.87 -4.57 3.02
CA TYR A 18 -4.55 -4.46 4.31
C TYR A 18 -5.56 -5.60 4.44
N TYR A 19 -5.39 -6.41 5.48
CA TYR A 19 -6.30 -7.49 5.80
C TYR A 19 -7.31 -7.05 6.86
N GLN A 20 -8.54 -7.53 6.74
CA GLN A 20 -9.54 -7.46 7.81
C GLN A 20 -10.01 -8.86 8.18
N ARG A 21 -10.40 -9.03 9.45
CA ARG A 21 -11.05 -10.24 9.91
C ARG A 21 -12.52 -10.21 9.50
N SER A 22 -13.03 -11.33 9.01
CA SER A 22 -14.46 -11.49 8.73
C SER A 22 -15.27 -11.39 10.03
N LYS A 23 -16.53 -10.96 9.93
CA LYS A 23 -17.43 -10.79 11.09
C LYS A 23 -17.62 -12.09 11.89
N ASN A 24 -17.54 -13.24 11.22
CA ASN A 24 -17.62 -14.57 11.84
C ASN A 24 -16.27 -15.07 12.40
N GLY A 25 -15.23 -14.25 12.40
CA GLY A 25 -13.98 -14.47 13.14
C GLY A 25 -13.03 -15.55 12.61
N SER A 26 -13.49 -16.41 11.71
CA SER A 26 -12.76 -17.61 11.24
C SER A 26 -11.88 -17.39 10.01
N SER A 27 -12.02 -16.25 9.32
CA SER A 27 -11.26 -15.96 8.10
C SER A 27 -10.84 -14.49 8.03
N THR A 28 -9.78 -14.22 7.26
CA THR A 28 -9.34 -12.87 6.89
C THR A 28 -9.51 -12.67 5.39
N TYR A 29 -9.72 -11.42 4.97
CA TYR A 29 -9.82 -11.05 3.56
C TYR A 29 -9.03 -9.76 3.28
N LYS A 30 -8.60 -9.58 2.03
CA LYS A 30 -7.94 -8.36 1.57
C LYS A 30 -8.96 -7.23 1.48
N ALA A 31 -9.00 -6.36 2.48
CA ALA A 31 -9.93 -5.23 2.54
C ALA A 31 -9.49 -4.07 1.65
N LEU A 32 -8.18 -3.84 1.56
CA LEU A 32 -7.59 -2.85 0.66
C LEU A 32 -6.29 -3.40 0.09
N GLU A 33 -6.10 -3.28 -1.21
CA GLU A 33 -4.82 -3.50 -1.89
C GLU A 33 -4.45 -2.23 -2.63
N VAL A 34 -3.25 -1.69 -2.37
CA VAL A 34 -2.71 -0.52 -3.05
C VAL A 34 -1.47 -0.95 -3.82
N GLN A 35 -1.48 -0.81 -5.12
CA GLN A 35 -0.36 -1.11 -6.01
C GLN A 35 0.16 0.20 -6.60
N MET A 36 1.43 0.48 -6.37
CA MET A 36 2.15 1.62 -6.94
C MET A 36 3.16 1.11 -7.97
N VAL A 37 3.13 1.65 -9.18
CA VAL A 37 4.03 1.25 -10.28
C VAL A 37 5.12 2.31 -10.46
N ASN A 38 6.35 1.84 -10.70
CA ASN A 38 7.56 2.66 -10.80
C ASN A 38 7.71 3.59 -9.59
N ALA A 39 7.66 3.01 -8.39
CA ALA A 39 7.80 3.76 -7.16
C ALA A 39 9.26 4.13 -6.90
N MET A 40 9.49 5.29 -6.30
CA MET A 40 10.80 5.74 -5.82
C MET A 40 10.67 6.21 -4.38
N VAL A 41 11.61 5.81 -3.53
CA VAL A 41 11.65 6.25 -2.13
C VAL A 41 12.12 7.71 -2.09
N THR A 42 11.29 8.60 -1.58
CA THR A 42 11.58 10.04 -1.51
C THR A 42 12.09 10.48 -0.16
N SER A 43 11.69 9.79 0.91
CA SER A 43 12.22 10.00 2.24
C SER A 43 12.15 8.72 3.06
N VAL A 44 13.11 8.61 3.98
CA VAL A 44 13.11 7.63 5.07
C VAL A 44 13.40 8.40 6.35
N SER A 45 12.43 8.40 7.27
CA SER A 45 12.57 9.00 8.59
C SER A 45 12.56 7.90 9.63
N VAL A 46 13.69 7.73 10.33
CA VAL A 46 13.85 6.71 11.38
C VAL A 46 13.75 7.39 12.74
N GLY A 47 12.89 6.88 13.62
CA GLY A 47 12.76 7.33 15.00
C GLY A 47 12.85 6.14 15.95
N GLY A 48 13.45 6.34 17.12
CA GLY A 48 13.64 5.27 18.10
C GLY A 48 13.33 5.73 19.52
N GLY A 49 12.40 5.04 20.17
CA GLY A 49 12.10 5.11 21.61
C GLY A 49 11.29 3.87 22.02
N GLY A 50 11.56 3.32 23.22
CA GLY A 50 10.98 2.05 23.67
C GLY A 50 11.63 0.80 23.04
N ASP A 51 10.94 -0.35 23.11
CA ASP A 51 11.52 -1.67 22.75
C ASP A 51 11.54 -1.96 21.24
N ARG A 52 10.84 -1.17 20.41
CA ARG A 52 10.72 -1.39 18.97
C ARG A 52 10.86 -0.07 18.20
N PRO A 53 11.95 0.13 17.43
CA PRO A 53 12.10 1.32 16.59
C PRO A 53 11.07 1.32 15.45
N ILE A 54 10.71 2.51 14.99
CA ILE A 54 9.72 2.71 13.92
C ILE A 54 10.37 3.57 12.83
N GLU A 55 10.09 3.25 11.57
CA GLU A 55 10.47 4.06 10.42
C GLU A 55 9.24 4.45 9.59
N THR A 56 9.30 5.66 9.02
CA THR A 56 8.33 6.16 8.04
C THR A 56 9.02 6.27 6.69
N ILE A 57 8.42 5.67 5.66
CA ILE A 57 8.93 5.64 4.29
C ILE A 57 7.90 6.30 3.37
N THR A 58 8.35 7.26 2.56
CA THR A 58 7.49 7.94 1.57
C THR A 58 7.87 7.51 0.15
N PHE A 59 6.87 7.32 -0.71
CA PHE A 59 7.04 6.96 -2.11
C PHE A 59 6.44 8.02 -3.04
N ASN A 60 7.18 8.39 -4.08
CA ASN A 60 6.59 8.89 -5.33
C ASN A 60 6.38 7.70 -6.27
N PHE A 61 5.43 7.80 -7.21
CA PHE A 61 5.10 6.72 -8.15
C PHE A 61 4.49 7.29 -9.44
N ASP A 62 4.58 6.54 -10.53
CA ASP A 62 4.00 6.96 -11.82
C ASP A 62 2.49 6.68 -11.88
N SER A 63 2.05 5.57 -11.30
CA SER A 63 0.62 5.22 -11.24
C SER A 63 0.27 4.45 -9.99
N ILE A 64 -0.99 4.55 -9.61
CA ILE A 64 -1.54 3.87 -8.44
C ILE A 64 -2.86 3.18 -8.83
N ARG A 65 -2.98 1.92 -8.42
CA ARG A 65 -4.23 1.16 -8.46
C ARG A 65 -4.59 0.81 -7.03
N TYR A 66 -5.83 1.07 -6.63
CA TYR A 66 -6.32 0.59 -5.34
C TYR A 66 -7.61 -0.20 -5.50
N SER A 67 -7.68 -1.32 -4.79
CA SER A 67 -8.82 -2.23 -4.79
C SER A 67 -9.40 -2.30 -3.38
N VAL A 68 -10.67 -1.97 -3.24
CA VAL A 68 -11.40 -2.01 -1.97
C VAL A 68 -12.36 -3.19 -1.98
N THR A 69 -12.25 -4.07 -1.00
CA THR A 69 -13.18 -5.18 -0.80
C THR A 69 -14.08 -4.90 0.39
N ALA A 70 -15.39 -4.98 0.18
CA ALA A 70 -16.38 -4.79 1.23
C ALA A 70 -17.50 -5.84 1.13
N LEU A 71 -18.21 -6.04 2.25
CA LEU A 71 -19.45 -6.84 2.27
C LEU A 71 -20.57 -6.07 1.55
N SER A 72 -21.15 -6.67 0.52
CA SER A 72 -22.34 -6.13 -0.13
C SER A 72 -23.61 -6.44 0.65
N SER A 73 -24.73 -5.85 0.23
CA SER A 73 -26.05 -6.10 0.83
C SER A 73 -26.48 -7.58 0.75
N SER A 74 -25.89 -8.35 -0.18
CA SER A 74 -26.10 -9.79 -0.32
C SER A 74 -25.29 -10.65 0.66
N GLY A 75 -24.43 -10.04 1.48
CA GLY A 75 -23.53 -10.75 2.40
C GLY A 75 -22.29 -11.35 1.73
N LYS A 76 -22.09 -11.13 0.43
CA LYS A 76 -20.88 -11.54 -0.30
C LYS A 76 -19.82 -10.43 -0.26
N LEU A 77 -18.55 -10.83 -0.31
CA LEU A 77 -17.44 -9.90 -0.49
C LEU A 77 -17.38 -9.48 -1.95
N GLU A 78 -17.36 -8.17 -2.18
CA GLU A 78 -17.23 -7.57 -3.51
C GLU A 78 -16.05 -6.61 -3.53
N THR A 79 -15.22 -6.73 -4.57
CA THR A 79 -14.04 -5.89 -4.76
C THR A 79 -14.29 -4.87 -5.87
N LYS A 80 -14.07 -3.59 -5.57
CA LYS A 80 -14.06 -2.50 -6.53
C LYS A 80 -12.64 -2.00 -6.74
N THR A 81 -12.23 -1.87 -7.99
CA THR A 81 -10.87 -1.44 -8.37
C THR A 81 -10.92 -0.04 -8.97
N PHE A 82 -9.99 0.80 -8.54
CA PHE A 82 -9.84 2.17 -8.98
C PHE A 82 -8.41 2.35 -9.52
N LEU A 83 -8.30 2.98 -10.69
CA LEU A 83 -7.02 3.24 -11.34
C LEU A 83 -6.83 4.75 -11.48
N SER A 84 -5.69 5.24 -11.03
CA SER A 84 -5.25 6.62 -11.27
C SER A 84 -3.86 6.62 -11.90
N LYS A 85 -3.74 7.27 -13.05
CA LYS A 85 -2.46 7.57 -13.68
C LYS A 85 -2.11 9.02 -13.32
N ILE A 86 -0.95 9.24 -12.72
CA ILE A 86 -0.49 10.60 -12.47
C ILE A 86 0.06 11.11 -13.81
N SER A 87 -0.65 12.08 -14.42
CA SER A 87 -0.18 12.74 -15.63
C SER A 87 1.15 13.43 -15.32
N LYS A 88 2.22 13.04 -16.03
CA LYS A 88 3.42 13.86 -16.11
C LYS A 88 3.05 15.04 -16.99
N ASN A 89 2.75 16.19 -16.39
CA ASN A 89 2.73 17.46 -17.12
C ASN A 89 4.11 17.72 -17.71
#